data_AF-A0A6J4LHV4-F1
#
_entry.id   AF-A0A6J4LHV4-F1
#
_cell.length_a   1.000
_cell.length_b   1.000
_cell.length_c   1.000
_cell.angle_alpha   90.00
_cell.angle_beta   90.00
_cell.angle_gamma   90.00
#
_symmetry.space_group_name_H-M   'P 1'
#
loop_
_entity.id
_entity.type
_entity.pdbx_description
1 polymer ?
#
loop_
_entity_poly.entity_id
_entity_poly.type
_entity_poly.pdbx_seq_one_letter_code
_entity_poly.pdbx_strand_id
1 'polypeptide(L)' 'MLTRRIDTEATALQRQGELGIWASLLGQEAAQIGSGRALAAQDMAFPTYREHGVAWCRGVDPL' A
#
# COMPACT_ATOMS: atom_id res chain seq x y z
N MET A 1 6.51 4.81 -8.85
CA MET A 1 5.83 3.58 -8.37
C MET A 1 4.39 3.91 -8.04
N LEU A 2 3.45 3.00 -8.32
CA LEU A 2 2.01 3.22 -8.13
C LEU A 2 1.65 3.45 -6.65
N THR A 3 2.17 2.60 -5.76
CA THR A 3 2.00 2.73 -4.30
C THR A 3 2.37 4.11 -3.76
N ARG A 4 3.49 4.68 -4.22
CA ARG A 4 3.94 6.01 -3.81
C ARG A 4 3.05 7.15 -4.32
N ARG A 5 2.40 6.97 -5.48
CA ARG A 5 1.41 7.94 -5.97
C ARG A 5 0.16 7.92 -5.11
N ILE A 6 -0.40 6.73 -4.87
CA ILE A 6 -1.56 6.55 -3.98
C ILE A 6 -1.27 7.15 -2.60
N ASP A 7 -0.09 6.85 -2.04
CA ASP A 7 0.32 7.36 -0.74
C ASP A 7 0.38 8.90 -0.68
N THR A 8 0.88 9.52 -1.77
CA THR A 8 0.98 10.98 -1.87
C THR A 8 -0.41 11.62 -1.96
N GLU A 9 -1.27 11.10 -2.84
CA GLU A 9 -2.62 11.63 -3.03
C GLU A 9 -3.48 11.44 -1.78
N ALA A 10 -3.46 10.26 -1.17
CA ALA A 10 -4.21 9.98 0.05
C ALA A 10 -3.73 10.85 1.23
N THR A 11 -2.43 11.10 1.33
CA THR A 11 -1.89 12.07 2.31
C THR A 11 -2.40 13.49 2.02
N ALA A 12 -2.51 13.89 0.76
CA ALA A 12 -3.06 15.20 0.38
C ALA A 12 -4.55 15.31 0.75
N LEU A 13 -5.35 14.31 0.42
CA LEU A 13 -6.77 14.23 0.78
C LEU A 13 -6.99 14.25 2.29
N GLN A 14 -6.14 13.53 3.04
CA GLN A 14 -6.20 13.53 4.51
C GLN A 14 -5.99 14.95 5.07
N ARG A 15 -5.01 15.69 4.53
CA ARG A 15 -4.73 17.07 4.96
C ARG A 15 -5.83 18.05 4.58
N GLN A 16 -6.58 17.77 3.52
CA GLN A 16 -7.72 18.58 3.09
C GLN A 16 -9.00 18.25 3.88
N GLY A 17 -9.01 17.17 4.66
CA GLY A 17 -10.20 16.70 5.37
C GLY A 17 -11.15 15.85 4.52
N GLU A 18 -10.79 15.56 3.27
CA GLU A 18 -11.55 14.71 2.35
C GLU A 18 -11.34 13.21 2.62
N LEU A 19 -10.32 12.87 3.42
CA LEU A 19 -10.04 11.52 3.90
C LEU A 19 -9.81 11.53 5.41
N GLY A 20 -10.49 10.67 6.17
CA GLY A 20 -10.41 10.68 7.63
C GLY A 20 -9.03 10.32 8.18
N ILE A 21 -8.52 9.13 7.85
CA ILE A 21 -7.22 8.63 8.32
C ILE A 21 -6.51 7.96 7.14
N TRP A 22 -5.24 8.32 6.95
CA TRP A 22 -4.34 7.62 6.04
C TRP A 22 -3.06 7.20 6.77
N ALA A 23 -2.71 5.92 6.67
CA ALA A 23 -1.49 5.38 7.22
C ALA A 23 -0.43 5.31 6.12
N SER A 24 0.39 6.36 6.04
CA SER A 24 1.42 6.43 5.00
C SER A 24 2.43 5.29 5.10
N LEU A 25 2.85 4.78 3.94
CA LEU A 25 3.92 3.77 3.84
C LEU A 25 5.27 4.34 3.37
N LEU A 26 5.41 5.67 3.27
CA LEU A 26 6.62 6.31 2.78
C LEU A 26 7.88 5.80 3.51
N GLY A 27 8.87 5.34 2.75
CA GLY A 27 10.10 4.73 3.25
C GLY A 27 10.03 3.20 3.43
N GLN A 28 8.86 2.57 3.27
CA GLN A 28 8.66 1.12 3.37
C GLN A 28 8.22 0.47 2.06
N GLU A 29 8.17 1.24 0.96
CA GLU A 29 7.71 0.77 -0.34
C GLU A 29 8.45 -0.50 -0.78
N ALA A 30 9.78 -0.48 -0.69
CA ALA A 30 10.62 -1.57 -1.18
C ALA A 30 10.40 -2.87 -0.39
N ALA A 31 10.27 -2.79 0.93
CA ALA A 31 10.04 -3.96 1.78
C ALA A 31 8.72 -4.65 1.43
N GLN A 32 7.66 -3.87 1.21
CA GLN A 32 6.34 -4.40 0.87
C GLN A 32 6.26 -4.97 -0.55
N ILE A 33 6.85 -4.27 -1.53
CA ILE A 33 6.89 -4.78 -2.91
C ILE A 33 7.77 -6.01 -3.01
N GLY A 34 8.91 -6.02 -2.31
CA GLY A 34 9.84 -7.15 -2.26
C GLY A 34 9.19 -8.39 -1.66
N SER A 35 8.60 -8.26 -0.47
CA SER A 35 7.91 -9.39 0.17
C SER A 35 6.69 -9.84 -0.63
N GLY A 36 5.85 -8.90 -1.10
CA GLY A 36 4.63 -9.21 -1.86
C GLY A 36 4.90 -9.97 -3.16
N ARG A 37 6.02 -9.67 -3.84
CA ARG A 37 6.43 -10.38 -5.08
C ARG A 37 7.18 -11.68 -4.84
N ALA A 38 7.74 -11.88 -3.66
CA ALA A 38 8.43 -13.12 -3.29
C ALA A 38 7.46 -14.24 -2.88
N LEU A 39 6.22 -13.90 -2.51
CA LEU A 39 5.17 -14.85 -2.15
C LEU A 39 4.68 -15.64 -3.37
N ALA A 40 4.45 -16.94 -3.18
CA ALA A 40 3.76 -17.76 -4.17
C ALA A 40 2.25 -17.43 -4.22
N ALA A 41 1.56 -17.93 -5.24
CA ALA A 41 0.13 -17.70 -5.41
C ALA A 41 -0.67 -18.19 -4.19
N GLN A 42 -0.36 -19.38 -3.68
CA GLN A 42 -1.02 -20.01 -2.53
C GLN A 42 -0.63 -19.43 -1.15
N ASP A 43 0.41 -18.60 -1.08
CA ASP A 43 0.88 -18.09 0.21
C ASP A 43 -0.09 -17.04 0.76
N MET A 44 -0.33 -17.10 2.07
CA MET A 44 -1.14 -16.12 2.77
C MET A 44 -0.27 -14.98 3.29
N ALA A 45 -0.70 -13.74 3.02
CA ALA A 45 -0.15 -12.55 3.64
C ALA A 45 -1.11 -12.06 4.72
N PHE A 46 -0.58 -11.68 5.89
CA PHE A 46 -1.36 -11.11 7.00
C PHE A 46 -0.96 -9.64 7.21
N PRO A 47 -1.41 -8.71 6.34
CA PRO A 47 -1.06 -7.30 6.43
C PRO A 47 -1.76 -6.59 7.59
N THR A 48 -1.20 -5.46 8.02
CA THR A 48 -1.85 -4.46 8.86
C THR A 48 -2.37 -3.27 8.02
N TYR A 49 -2.65 -2.13 8.66
CA TYR A 49 -3.28 -0.95 8.06
C TYR A 49 -2.39 -0.16 7.09
N ARG A 50 -1.08 -0.48 6.97
CA ARG A 50 -0.13 0.28 6.13
C ARG A 50 0.56 -0.54 5.04
N GLU A 51 0.12 -1.78 4.79
CA GLU A 51 0.72 -2.68 3.79
C GLU A 51 0.00 -2.67 2.43
N HIS A 52 -0.42 -1.50 1.95
CA HIS A 52 -1.09 -1.39 0.66
C HIS A 52 -0.18 -1.77 -0.54
N GLY A 53 1.15 -1.75 -0.38
CA GLY A 53 2.05 -2.29 -1.40
C GLY A 53 2.02 -3.81 -1.54
N VAL A 54 1.77 -4.53 -0.43
CA VAL A 54 1.56 -5.99 -0.47
C VAL A 54 0.24 -6.29 -1.15
N ALA A 55 -0.84 -5.58 -0.79
CA ALA A 55 -2.16 -5.76 -1.39
C ALA A 55 -2.14 -5.59 -2.92
N TRP A 56 -1.48 -4.54 -3.42
CA TRP A 56 -1.30 -4.35 -4.86
C TRP A 56 -0.52 -5.50 -5.53
N CYS A 57 0.55 -5.99 -4.88
CA CYS A 57 1.30 -7.14 -5.41
C CYS A 57 0.48 -8.44 -5.39
N ARG A 58 -0.55 -8.51 -4.55
CA ARG A 58 -1.49 -9.65 -4.44
C ARG A 58 -2.72 -9.48 -5.33
N GLY A 59 -2.71 -8.53 -6.27
CA GLY A 59 -3.74 -8.38 -7.30
C GLY A 59 -4.95 -7.54 -6.89
N VAL A 60 -4.88 -6.82 -5.76
CA VAL A 60 -5.91 -5.83 -5.42
C VAL A 60 -5.78 -4.64 -6.37
N ASP A 61 -6.86 -4.35 -7.08
CA ASP A 61 -6.94 -3.19 -7.97
C ASP A 61 -6.94 -1.90 -7.12
N PRO A 62 -6.04 -0.95 -7.39
CA PRO A 62 -6.04 0.34 -6.70
C PRO A 62 -7.07 1.36 -7.23
N LEU A 63 -7.92 0.98 -8.19
CA LEU A 63 -8.99 1.82 -8.77
C LEU A 63 -10.40 1.33 -8.41
#